data_AF-A0AAV5B9K3-F1
#
_entry.id   AF-A0AAV5B9K3-F1
#
_cell.length_a   1.000
_cell.length_b   1.000
_cell.length_c   1.000
_cell.angle_alpha   90.00
_cell.angle_beta   90.00
_cell.angle_gamma   90.00
#
_symmetry.space_group_name_H-M   'P 1'
#
loop_
_entity.id
_entity.type
_entity.pdbx_description
1 polymer ?
#
loop_
_entity_poly.entity_id
_entity_poly.type
_entity_poly.pdbx_seq_one_letter_code
_entity_poly.pdbx_strand_id
1 'polypeptide(L)' 'MSANKIPEWVLHCLDQYGNCACGRTITKKLGKDTLLEELEAAGYPCELEILADQKDKSQFPKEGTYIITLKNRQILFEMR' A
#
# COMPACT_ATOMS: atom_id res chain seq x y z
N MET A 1 6.25 21.97 -2.59
CA MET A 1 6.37 21.06 -1.44
C MET A 1 5.18 20.12 -1.49
N SER A 2 5.38 18.91 -2.01
CA SER A 2 4.30 17.95 -2.26
C SER A 2 3.75 17.44 -0.93
N ALA A 3 2.53 17.86 -0.61
CA ALA A 3 1.88 17.62 0.68
C ALA A 3 0.94 16.41 0.63
N ASN A 4 1.37 15.29 0.05
CA ASN A 4 0.63 14.03 0.11
C ASN A 4 1.53 12.90 0.64
N LYS A 5 2.13 13.16 1.81
CA LYS A 5 3.00 12.22 2.51
C LYS A 5 2.19 10.97 2.90
N ILE A 6 2.53 9.84 2.28
CA ILE A 6 2.25 8.51 2.80
C ILE A 6 2.51 8.52 4.32
N PRO A 7 1.58 8.07 5.17
CA PRO A 7 1.79 8.06 6.60
C PRO A 7 3.00 7.21 6.99
N GLU A 8 3.75 7.65 7.99
CA GLU A 8 4.95 6.96 8.45
C GLU A 8 4.67 5.52 8.91
N TRP A 9 3.48 5.24 9.44
CA TRP A 9 3.08 3.88 9.81
C TRP A 9 2.99 2.94 8.61
N VAL A 10 2.68 3.45 7.40
CA VAL A 10 2.69 2.63 6.18
C VAL A 10 4.11 2.23 5.86
N LEU A 11 5.05 3.18 5.87
CA LEU A 11 6.46 2.93 5.61
C LEU A 11 7.06 1.99 6.67
N HIS A 12 6.75 2.20 7.95
CA HIS A 12 7.17 1.29 9.01
C HIS A 12 6.63 -0.13 8.83
N CYS A 13 5.36 -0.29 8.43
CA CYS A 13 4.82 -1.63 8.14
C CYS A 13 5.52 -2.29 6.96
N LEU A 14 5.82 -1.53 5.90
CA LEU A 14 6.54 -2.03 4.73
C LEU A 14 7.98 -2.42 5.07
N ASP A 15 8.66 -1.63 5.90
CA ASP A 15 10.03 -1.91 6.35
C ASP A 15 10.10 -3.15 7.27
N GLN A 16 9.15 -3.28 8.20
CA GLN A 16 9.13 -4.36 9.19
C GLN A 16 8.55 -5.68 8.66
N TYR A 17 7.47 -5.61 7.88
CA TYR A 17 6.73 -6.79 7.43
C TYR A 17 6.81 -7.01 5.92
N GLY A 18 7.21 -6.00 5.14
CA GLY A 18 7.13 -6.07 3.67
C GLY A 18 5.72 -5.94 3.13
N ASN A 19 4.73 -5.69 3.99
CA ASN A 19 3.35 -5.44 3.61
C ASN A 19 2.64 -4.58 4.67
N CYS A 20 1.59 -3.86 4.26
CA CYS A 20 0.83 -2.94 5.09
C CYS A 20 -0.66 -3.00 4.74
N ALA A 21 -1.51 -3.25 5.73
CA ALA A 21 -2.96 -3.14 5.58
C ALA A 21 -3.38 -1.67 5.74
N CYS A 22 -3.42 -0.94 4.63
CA CYS A 22 -3.64 0.50 4.64
C CYS A 22 -5.14 0.87 4.78
N GLY A 23 -6.03 -0.09 4.56
CA GLY A 23 -7.48 0.08 4.69
C GLY A 23 -8.11 0.97 3.62
N ARG A 24 -9.45 1.00 3.55
CA ARG A 24 -10.19 1.69 2.48
C ARG A 24 -9.99 3.20 2.47
N THR A 25 -9.95 3.81 3.65
CA THR A 25 -10.00 5.27 3.81
C THR A 25 -8.81 5.95 3.15
N ILE A 26 -7.61 5.41 3.31
CA ILE A 26 -6.41 6.00 2.74
C ILE A 26 -6.31 5.77 1.24
N THR A 27 -6.62 4.56 0.77
CA THR A 27 -6.62 4.23 -0.66
C THR A 27 -7.63 5.08 -1.42
N LYS A 28 -8.79 5.37 -0.81
CA LYS A 28 -9.79 6.26 -1.39
C LYS A 28 -9.40 7.74 -1.30
N LYS A 29 -8.71 8.15 -0.25
CA LYS A 29 -8.30 9.55 -0.02
C LYS A 29 -7.12 9.96 -0.90
N LEU A 30 -6.12 9.10 -1.04
CA LEU A 30 -4.94 9.33 -1.89
C LEU A 30 -5.22 8.92 -3.35
N GLY A 31 -5.99 7.84 -3.55
CA GLY A 31 -6.10 7.17 -4.85
C GLY A 31 -5.11 6.01 -4.93
N LYS A 32 -5.54 4.90 -5.54
CA LYS A 32 -4.70 3.69 -5.72
C LYS A 32 -3.40 4.04 -6.46
N ASP A 33 -3.53 4.72 -7.60
CA ASP A 33 -2.41 5.04 -8.47
C ASP A 33 -1.43 6.00 -7.79
N THR A 34 -1.94 7.11 -7.22
CA THR A 34 -1.11 8.08 -6.50
C THR A 34 -0.40 7.48 -5.28
N LEU A 35 -1.07 6.59 -4.53
CA LEU A 35 -0.43 5.87 -3.42
C LEU A 35 0.75 5.04 -3.91
N LEU A 36 0.59 4.32 -5.03
CA LEU A 36 1.66 3.51 -5.62
C LEU A 36 2.79 4.38 -6.16
N GLU A 37 2.48 5.49 -6.83
CA GLU A 37 3.46 6.46 -7.34
C GLU A 37 4.28 7.09 -6.20
N GLU A 38 3.64 7.50 -5.11
CA GLU A 38 4.34 8.09 -3.95
C GLU A 38 5.21 7.06 -3.23
N LEU A 39 4.74 5.80 -3.12
CA LEU A 39 5.54 4.70 -2.56
C LEU A 39 6.75 4.38 -3.43
N GLU A 40 6.57 4.29 -4.75
CA GLU A 40 7.64 4.05 -5.70
C GLU A 40 8.65 5.20 -5.71
N ALA A 41 8.17 6.46 -5.66
CA ALA A 41 9.01 7.64 -5.52
C ALA A 41 9.80 7.68 -4.19
N ALA A 42 9.24 7.10 -3.12
CA ALA A 42 9.91 6.92 -1.84
C ALA A 42 10.92 5.75 -1.82
N GLY A 43 11.04 4.99 -2.91
CA GLY A 43 11.91 3.81 -3.00
C GLY A 43 11.27 2.50 -2.51
N TYR A 44 9.95 2.50 -2.30
CA TYR A 44 9.17 1.34 -1.89
C TYR A 44 8.28 0.87 -3.05
N PRO A 45 8.79 0.04 -3.99
CA PRO A 45 7.98 -0.48 -5.08
C PRO A 45 6.92 -1.45 -4.53
N CYS A 46 5.69 -0.96 -4.42
CA CYS A 46 4.57 -1.68 -3.82
C CYS A 46 3.53 -2.13 -4.85
N GLU A 47 2.68 -3.07 -4.46
CA GLU A 47 1.43 -3.45 -5.14
C GLU A 47 0.28 -3.27 -4.17
N LEU A 48 -0.87 -2.84 -4.68
CA LEU A 48 -2.10 -2.81 -3.91
C LEU A 48 -3.00 -3.98 -4.30
N GLU A 49 -3.21 -4.87 -3.36
CA GLU A 49 -4.16 -5.97 -3.40
C GLU A 49 -5.42 -5.59 -2.62
N ILE A 50 -6.59 -5.84 -3.21
CA ILE A 50 -7.89 -5.58 -2.58
C ILE A 50 -8.57 -6.92 -2.41
N LEU A 51 -8.51 -7.46 -1.19
CA LEU A 51 -9.22 -8.68 -0.80
C LEU A 51 -10.61 -8.30 -0.32
N ALA A 52 -11.63 -8.62 -1.09
CA ALA A 52 -13.01 -8.37 -0.72
C ALA A 52 -13.87 -9.60 -0.94
N ASP A 53 -14.99 -9.65 -0.23
CA ASP A 53 -15.97 -10.71 -0.41
C ASP A 53 -16.53 -10.66 -1.84
N GLN A 54 -16.66 -11.83 -2.48
CA GLN A 54 -17.05 -11.96 -3.89
C GLN A 54 -18.44 -11.38 -4.21
N LYS A 55 -19.25 -11.10 -3.18
CA LYS A 55 -20.57 -10.48 -3.32
C LYS A 55 -20.52 -8.97 -3.59
N ASP A 56 -19.41 -8.29 -3.29
CA ASP A 56 -19.28 -6.84 -3.41
C ASP A 56 -18.46 -6.47 -4.66
N LYS A 57 -19.15 -6.27 -5.81
CA LYS A 57 -18.53 -5.87 -7.10
C LYS A 57 -18.15 -4.39 -7.17
N SER A 58 -18.16 -3.69 -6.04
CA SER A 58 -17.83 -2.26 -5.98
C SER A 58 -16.34 -2.04 -6.26
N GLN A 59 -15.98 -0.94 -6.94
CA GLN A 59 -14.58 -0.54 -7.15
C GLN A 59 -13.81 -0.32 -5.82
N PHE A 60 -14.54 0.01 -4.75
CA PHE A 60 -14.03 0.09 -3.40
C PHE A 60 -14.97 -0.67 -2.45
N PRO A 61 -14.82 -1.99 -2.31
CA PRO A 61 -15.67 -2.81 -1.46
C PRO A 61 -15.63 -2.27 -0.02
N LYS A 62 -16.79 -2.22 0.62
CA LYS A 62 -16.94 -1.65 1.98
C LYS A 62 -16.17 -2.47 3.00
N GLU A 63 -16.24 -3.79 2.85
CA GLU A 63 -15.54 -4.78 3.69
C GLU A 63 -14.26 -5.30 3.02
N GLY A 64 -13.76 -4.57 2.01
CA GLY A 64 -12.49 -4.88 1.38
C GLY A 64 -11.31 -4.60 2.30
N THR A 65 -10.39 -5.56 2.37
CA THR A 65 -9.07 -5.38 2.96
C THR A 65 -8.12 -4.88 1.86
N TYR A 66 -7.54 -3.71 2.09
CA TYR A 66 -6.60 -3.07 1.17
C TYR A 66 -5.21 -3.32 1.71
N ILE A 67 -4.47 -4.16 1.02
CA ILE A 67 -3.14 -4.61 1.42
C ILE A 67 -2.14 -4.08 0.40
N ILE A 68 -1.14 -3.37 0.90
CA ILE A 68 0.03 -2.94 0.13
C ILE A 68 1.12 -3.96 0.39
N THR A 69 1.75 -4.51 -0.64
CA THR A 69 2.86 -5.46 -0.49
C THR A 69 4.05 -4.98 -1.29
N LEU A 70 5.27 -5.04 -0.73
CA LEU A 70 6.48 -4.75 -1.49
C LEU A 70 6.69 -5.82 -2.56
N LYS A 71 6.79 -5.38 -3.83
CA LYS A 71 7.19 -6.23 -4.96
C LYS A 71 8.57 -6.84 -4.73
N ASN A 72 9.43 -6.08 -4.05
CA ASN A 72 10.87 -6.34 -4.04
C ASN A 72 11.38 -6.82 -2.67
N ARG A 73 10.64 -7.75 -2.05
CA ARG A 73 10.98 -8.34 -0.74
C ARG A 73 12.37 -9.00 -0.69
N GLN A 74 13.02 -9.22 -1.83
CA GLN A 74 14.35 -9.83 -1.92
C GLN A 74 15.49 -8.86 -1.55
N ILE A 75 15.36 -7.55 -1.75
CA ILE A 75 16.52 -6.64 -1.58
C ILE A 75 16.82 -6.30 -0.09
N LEU A 76 15.83 -6.38 0.80
CA LEU A 76 16.03 -6.04 2.22
C LEU A 76 16.83 -7.10 3.00
N PHE A 77 16.86 -8.36 2.53
CA PHE A 77 17.62 -9.43 3.17
C PHE A 77 19.01 -9.66 2.55
N GLU A 78 19.30 -9.11 1.36
CA GLU A 78 20.59 -9.33 0.67
C GLU A 78 21.67 -8.29 1.01
N MET A 79 21.39 -7.28 1.86
CA MET A 79 22.36 -6.28 2.31
C MET A 79 22.70 -6.36 3.81
N ARG A 80 22.64 -7.54 4.43
CA ARG A 80 23.10 -7.74 5.82
C ARG A 80 24.19 -8.79 5.94
#